data_AF-A0A8X6EZU7-F1
#
_entry.id   AF-A0A8X6EZU7-F1
#
_cell.length_a   1.000
_cell.length_b   1.000
_cell.length_c   1.000
_cell.angle_alpha   90.00
_cell.angle_beta   90.00
_cell.angle_gamma   90.00
#
_symmetry.space_group_name_H-M   'P 1'
#
loop_
_entity.id
_entity.type
_entity.pdbx_description
1 polymer ?
#
loop_
_entity_poly.entity_id
_entity_poly.type
_entity_poly.pdbx_seq_one_letter_code
_entity_poly.pdbx_strand_id
1 'polypeptide(L)'
;MPENKWLEFENFTSNLPVPYTIYADFESLIVKINSSTPDPERSFTVPIANHIPCGYAYVVIGPDGNFKNPPAVYRGENAVDHFLKNIIKEEEDILNILKKIEPIHFSDENKLHFKNATHCHICEKPLLGDRVRDHDHLTGSYRGAAHNICNINYTLAKHIPVVIHNLRGPIYIGFSILDISKILMYNFHYEYIKSKYNTNAKLLFTDTDSLCYEIVTQDVYEDMEKDLHFFDTSDYPKTHPLYNEINKKVLGKMKDELSSSLAIEFVGFKPKMYSLKSAEMEGEKTAKGVSKIIIQHQIRHFDYKETLLCRRRGLAKAKKIASHNHIVETVSYQKSTLSPFDSKRYILQDGISTLAYGHFKI
;
A
#
# COMPACT_ATOMS: atom_id res chain seq x y z
N MET A 1 5.84 4.34 -27.31
CA MET A 1 6.73 3.29 -26.78
C MET A 1 8.13 3.87 -26.70
N PRO A 2 8.95 3.53 -25.70
CA PRO A 2 10.36 3.96 -25.70
C PRO A 2 11.06 3.43 -26.97
N GLU A 3 11.95 4.25 -27.55
CA GLU A 3 12.65 3.93 -28.81
C GLU A 3 13.67 2.80 -28.65
N ASN A 4 14.20 2.59 -27.43
CA ASN A 4 15.15 1.54 -27.12
C ASN A 4 14.47 0.29 -26.56
N LYS A 5 14.84 -0.89 -27.10
CA LYS A 5 14.38 -2.20 -26.60
C LYS A 5 14.92 -2.56 -25.22
N TRP A 6 16.00 -1.91 -24.79
CA TRP A 6 16.69 -2.17 -23.53
C TRP A 6 16.76 -0.89 -22.72
N LEU A 7 16.51 -0.99 -21.41
CA LEU A 7 16.68 0.09 -20.45
C LEU A 7 17.97 -0.18 -19.67
N GLU A 8 18.85 0.80 -19.63
CA GLU A 8 20.06 0.77 -18.80
C GLU A 8 19.90 1.77 -17.66
N PHE A 9 20.50 1.47 -16.52
CA PHE A 9 20.49 2.40 -15.39
C PHE A 9 21.50 3.52 -15.64
N GLU A 10 21.04 4.77 -15.66
CA GLU A 10 21.91 5.92 -15.96
C GLU A 10 22.35 6.70 -14.72
N ASN A 11 21.55 6.65 -13.64
CA ASN A 11 21.79 7.46 -12.44
C ASN A 11 22.53 6.68 -11.35
N PHE A 12 23.77 6.29 -11.64
CA PHE A 12 24.64 5.51 -10.74
C PHE A 12 24.79 6.11 -9.34
N THR A 13 24.67 7.43 -9.17
CA THR A 13 24.74 8.10 -7.86
C THR A 13 23.66 7.61 -6.88
N SER A 14 22.50 7.19 -7.40
CA SER A 14 21.40 6.66 -6.58
C SER A 14 21.65 5.25 -6.05
N ASN A 15 22.78 4.62 -6.43
CA ASN A 15 23.22 3.35 -5.84
C ASN A 15 23.93 3.54 -4.50
N LEU A 16 24.32 4.77 -4.15
CA LEU A 16 24.91 5.07 -2.85
C LEU A 16 23.80 5.25 -1.81
N PRO A 17 23.92 4.61 -0.62
CA PRO A 17 23.01 4.91 0.48
C PRO A 17 23.20 6.36 0.94
N VAL A 18 22.11 6.96 1.43
CA VAL A 18 22.21 8.23 2.14
C VAL A 18 23.03 8.03 3.42
N PRO A 19 24.07 8.84 3.67
CA PRO A 19 25.01 8.59 4.77
C PRO A 19 24.39 8.82 6.14
N TYR A 20 23.40 9.70 6.24
CA TYR A 20 22.68 9.98 7.47
C TYR A 20 21.18 10.00 7.21
N THR A 21 20.39 9.47 8.14
CA THR A 21 18.93 9.53 8.12
C THR A 21 18.42 9.88 9.51
N ILE A 22 17.47 10.80 9.59
CA ILE A 22 16.81 11.16 10.85
C ILE A 22 15.46 10.47 10.90
N TYR A 23 15.17 9.77 11.99
CA TYR A 23 13.84 9.20 12.26
C TYR A 23 13.21 9.95 13.41
N ALA A 24 11.98 10.41 13.23
CA ALA A 24 11.30 11.25 14.21
C ALA A 24 9.82 10.87 14.40
N ASP A 25 9.34 11.08 15.61
CA ASP A 25 7.93 10.92 15.97
C ASP A 25 7.48 12.01 16.95
N PHE A 26 6.18 12.30 16.97
CA PHE A 26 5.56 13.35 17.78
C PHE A 26 4.48 12.80 18.69
N GLU A 27 4.41 13.36 19.89
CA GLU A 27 3.31 13.16 20.83
C GLU A 27 2.39 14.38 20.82
N SER A 28 1.09 14.15 20.97
CA SER A 28 0.08 15.21 20.96
C SER A 28 -0.92 15.07 22.09
N LEU A 29 -1.29 16.20 22.71
CA LEU A 29 -2.42 16.29 23.62
C LEU A 29 -3.72 16.41 22.82
N ILE A 30 -4.77 15.73 23.29
CA ILE A 30 -6.11 15.83 22.72
C ILE A 30 -6.93 16.79 23.57
N VAL A 31 -7.10 18.03 23.11
CA VAL A 31 -7.84 19.09 23.81
C VAL A 31 -9.23 19.21 23.22
N LYS A 32 -10.26 18.93 24.01
CA LYS A 32 -11.66 19.03 23.56
C LYS A 32 -12.02 20.48 23.23
N ILE A 33 -12.81 20.65 22.18
CA ILE A 33 -13.35 21.95 21.76
C ILE A 33 -14.88 21.88 21.69
N ASN A 34 -15.53 23.01 21.99
CA ASN A 34 -16.97 23.16 21.84
C ASN A 34 -17.29 23.62 20.43
N SER A 35 -18.23 22.96 19.78
CA SER A 35 -18.64 23.26 18.42
C SER A 35 -20.16 23.29 18.27
N SER A 36 -20.63 24.03 17.27
CA SER A 36 -22.05 24.24 16.99
C SER A 36 -22.73 22.96 16.49
N THR A 37 -24.04 22.84 16.74
CA THR A 37 -24.84 21.68 16.36
C THR A 37 -25.24 21.77 14.88
N PRO A 38 -24.87 20.78 14.04
CA PRO A 38 -25.21 20.77 12.61
C PRO A 38 -26.55 20.08 12.33
N ASP A 39 -27.08 20.28 11.11
CA ASP A 39 -28.31 19.67 10.60
C ASP A 39 -28.21 18.12 10.53
N PRO A 40 -29.07 17.36 11.24
CA PRO A 40 -29.03 15.90 11.29
C PRO A 40 -29.47 15.21 9.99
N GLU A 41 -30.02 15.91 9.00
CA GLU A 41 -30.47 15.30 7.72
C GLU A 41 -29.42 15.34 6.61
N ARG A 42 -28.27 16.00 6.85
CA ARG A 42 -27.21 16.19 5.84
C ARG A 42 -25.87 15.61 6.29
N SER A 43 -24.95 15.44 5.35
CA SER A 43 -23.56 15.10 5.70
C SER A 43 -22.84 16.35 6.21
N PHE A 44 -22.20 16.25 7.37
CA PHE A 44 -21.46 17.34 7.99
C PHE A 44 -20.21 16.81 8.70
N THR A 45 -19.26 17.68 8.97
CA THR A 45 -18.06 17.39 9.76
C THR A 45 -17.90 18.50 10.79
N VAL A 46 -17.73 18.15 12.05
CA VAL A 46 -17.64 19.05 13.18
C VAL A 46 -16.40 18.71 14.00
N PRO A 47 -15.46 19.66 14.17
CA PRO A 47 -14.33 19.52 15.08
C PRO A 47 -14.81 19.34 16.53
N ILE A 48 -14.24 18.36 17.24
CA ILE A 48 -14.56 18.05 18.65
C ILE A 48 -13.34 18.04 19.56
N ALA A 49 -12.14 17.92 19.01
CA ALA A 49 -10.90 18.09 19.74
C ALA A 49 -9.73 18.50 18.82
N ASN A 50 -8.78 19.26 19.34
CA ASN A 50 -7.53 19.59 18.67
C ASN A 50 -6.42 18.65 19.16
N HIS A 51 -5.51 18.28 18.26
CA HIS A 51 -4.27 17.59 18.57
C HIS A 51 -3.16 18.63 18.64
N ILE A 52 -2.68 18.92 19.85
CA ILE A 52 -1.64 19.91 20.10
C ILE A 52 -0.33 19.15 20.35
N PRO A 53 0.69 19.28 19.47
CA PRO A 53 1.98 18.65 19.69
C PRO A 53 2.57 19.10 21.04
N CYS A 54 2.93 18.15 21.89
CA CYS A 54 3.43 18.42 23.23
C CYS A 54 4.79 17.79 23.50
N GLY A 55 5.30 17.01 22.55
CA GLY A 55 6.64 16.45 22.61
C GLY A 55 7.01 15.77 21.30
N TYR A 56 8.29 15.42 21.20
CA TYR A 56 8.82 14.62 20.10
C TYR A 56 10.01 13.79 20.58
N ALA A 57 10.34 12.78 19.78
CA ALA A 57 11.63 12.11 19.84
C ALA A 57 12.22 12.01 18.43
N TYR A 58 13.54 12.16 18.29
CA TYR A 58 14.23 11.78 17.07
C TYR A 58 15.57 11.11 17.34
N VAL A 59 16.00 10.31 16.36
CA VAL A 59 17.33 9.69 16.32
C VAL A 59 17.98 9.97 14.98
N VAL A 60 19.30 10.14 14.99
CA VAL A 60 20.10 10.27 13.77
C VAL A 60 20.89 8.98 13.59
N ILE A 61 20.63 8.28 12.49
CA ILE A 61 21.36 7.07 12.09
C ILE A 61 22.51 7.48 11.18
N GLY A 62 23.72 7.05 11.54
CA GLY A 62 24.94 7.27 10.77
C GLY A 62 25.18 6.19 9.71
N PRO A 63 26.29 6.32 8.95
CA PRO A 63 26.61 5.43 7.82
C PRO A 63 26.93 3.99 8.26
N ASP A 64 27.30 3.79 9.52
CA ASP A 64 27.55 2.49 10.15
C ASP A 64 26.27 1.81 10.68
N GLY A 65 25.11 2.47 10.53
CA GLY A 65 23.83 2.00 11.04
C GLY A 65 23.61 2.28 12.53
N ASN A 66 24.57 2.91 13.22
CA ASN A 66 24.45 3.24 14.64
C ASN A 66 23.91 4.66 14.85
N PHE A 67 23.50 4.94 16.08
CA PHE A 67 23.12 6.30 16.48
C PHE A 67 24.34 7.23 16.47
N LYS A 68 24.26 8.35 15.75
CA LYS A 68 25.24 9.45 15.84
C LYS A 68 25.30 10.02 17.27
N ASN A 69 24.14 10.19 17.87
CA ASN A 69 23.92 10.76 19.20
C ASN A 69 22.82 9.96 19.92
N PRO A 70 22.76 9.97 21.27
CA PRO A 70 21.61 9.46 21.99
C PRO A 70 20.29 10.09 21.51
N PRO A 71 19.14 9.39 21.61
CA PRO A 71 17.86 9.91 21.17
C PRO A 71 17.55 11.28 21.78
N ALA A 72 17.25 12.25 20.91
CA ALA A 72 16.83 13.58 21.32
C ALA A 72 15.34 13.55 21.65
N VAL A 73 15.00 13.88 22.89
CA VAL A 73 13.61 13.88 23.38
C VAL A 73 13.28 15.26 23.93
N TYR A 74 12.09 15.75 23.61
CA TYR A 74 11.59 17.02 24.12
C TYR A 74 10.12 16.92 24.51
N ARG A 75 9.73 17.66 25.56
CA ARG A 75 8.33 17.85 25.99
C ARG A 75 8.12 19.31 26.35
N GLY A 76 7.10 19.94 25.75
CA GLY A 76 6.79 21.35 25.94
C GLY A 76 5.78 21.85 24.90
N GLU A 77 5.17 23.01 25.16
CA GLU A 77 4.12 23.60 24.31
C GLU A 77 4.63 24.03 22.94
N ASN A 78 5.91 24.34 22.82
CA ASN A 78 6.60 24.74 21.58
C ASN A 78 7.31 23.56 20.91
N ALA A 79 6.80 22.33 21.04
CA ALA A 79 7.43 21.12 20.54
C ALA A 79 7.80 21.19 19.04
N VAL A 80 6.92 21.75 18.21
CA VAL A 80 7.16 21.89 16.76
C VAL A 80 8.32 22.83 16.47
N ASP A 81 8.32 24.03 17.06
CA ASP A 81 9.40 25.01 16.85
C ASP A 81 10.74 24.50 17.37
N HIS A 82 10.72 23.83 18.53
CA HIS A 82 11.92 23.23 19.11
C HIS A 82 12.46 22.08 18.25
N PHE A 83 11.57 21.26 17.67
CA PHE A 83 11.95 20.21 16.73
C PHE A 83 12.65 20.80 15.50
N LEU A 84 12.01 21.75 14.82
CA LEU A 84 12.54 22.32 13.57
C LEU A 84 13.92 22.96 13.78
N LYS A 85 14.12 23.68 14.89
CA LYS A 85 15.43 24.26 15.23
C LYS A 85 16.50 23.19 15.41
N ASN A 86 16.16 22.06 16.06
CA ASN A 86 17.10 20.98 16.27
C ASN A 86 17.41 20.21 14.99
N ILE A 87 16.44 20.02 14.10
CA ILE A 87 16.68 19.40 12.79
C ILE A 87 17.62 20.24 11.93
N ILE A 88 17.43 21.57 11.90
CA ILE A 88 18.34 22.49 11.19
C ILE A 88 19.76 22.41 11.76
N LYS A 89 19.89 22.33 13.09
CA LYS A 89 21.19 22.16 13.74
C LYS A 89 21.86 20.83 13.38
N GLU A 90 21.10 19.73 13.38
CA GLU A 90 21.62 18.42 12.95
C GLU A 90 22.02 18.44 11.47
N GLU A 91 21.27 19.12 10.60
CA GLU A 91 21.65 19.33 9.19
C GLU A 91 23.01 20.04 9.09
N GLU A 92 23.20 21.16 9.79
CA GLU A 92 24.47 21.89 9.80
C GLU A 92 25.64 21.01 10.26
N ASP A 93 25.46 20.29 11.37
CA ASP A 93 26.46 19.38 11.93
C ASP A 93 26.83 18.26 10.96
N ILE A 94 25.82 17.60 10.37
CA ILE A 94 26.01 16.50 9.41
C ILE A 94 26.68 17.01 8.13
N LEU A 95 26.25 18.15 7.59
CA LEU A 95 26.87 18.72 6.40
C LEU A 95 28.33 19.09 6.63
N ASN A 96 28.68 19.53 7.84
CA ASN A 96 30.08 19.81 8.18
C ASN A 96 30.93 18.54 8.30
N ILE A 97 30.35 17.41 8.71
CA ILE A 97 31.01 16.10 8.64
C ILE A 97 31.20 15.67 7.19
N LEU A 98 30.14 15.73 6.37
CA LEU A 98 30.16 15.32 4.95
C LEU A 98 31.09 16.16 4.07
N LYS A 99 31.47 17.37 4.50
CA LYS A 99 32.48 18.20 3.81
C LYS A 99 33.90 17.69 4.00
N LYS A 100 34.19 16.93 5.06
CA LYS A 100 35.50 16.36 5.32
C LYS A 100 35.67 15.11 4.46
N ILE A 101 36.76 15.05 3.70
CA ILE A 101 37.10 13.90 2.86
C ILE A 101 38.20 13.14 3.58
N GLU A 102 37.90 11.92 4.02
CA GLU A 102 38.90 11.04 4.60
C GLU A 102 39.89 10.57 3.52
N PRO A 103 41.21 10.70 3.74
CA PRO A 103 42.21 10.24 2.79
C PRO A 103 42.06 8.75 2.50
N ILE A 104 42.35 8.35 1.25
CA ILE A 104 42.22 6.95 0.85
C ILE A 104 43.13 6.00 1.65
N HIS A 105 42.54 4.96 2.23
CA HIS A 105 43.23 3.82 2.85
C HIS A 105 43.58 2.80 1.76
N PHE A 106 44.83 2.84 1.29
CA PHE A 106 45.25 2.08 0.11
C PHE A 106 46.28 0.98 0.46
N SER A 107 45.77 -0.18 0.88
CA SER A 107 46.56 -1.39 1.18
C SER A 107 47.23 -1.98 -0.07
N ASP A 108 48.19 -2.88 0.14
CA ASP A 108 48.87 -3.56 -0.97
C ASP A 108 47.93 -4.49 -1.77
N GLU A 109 46.93 -5.07 -1.10
CA GLU A 109 45.85 -5.81 -1.77
C GLU A 109 45.02 -4.90 -2.68
N ASN A 110 44.65 -3.71 -2.21
CA ASN A 110 43.93 -2.73 -3.01
C ASN A 110 44.74 -2.24 -4.22
N LYS A 111 46.07 -2.10 -4.07
CA LYS A 111 46.98 -1.80 -5.19
C LYS A 111 46.93 -2.89 -6.26
N LEU A 112 46.95 -4.16 -5.84
CA LEU A 112 46.86 -5.29 -6.77
C LEU A 112 45.50 -5.34 -7.46
N HIS A 113 44.41 -5.17 -6.71
CA HIS A 113 43.05 -5.12 -7.25
C HIS A 113 42.90 -4.00 -8.30
N PHE A 114 43.39 -2.79 -7.98
CA PHE A 114 43.39 -1.66 -8.92
C PHE A 114 44.21 -1.93 -10.20
N LYS A 115 45.39 -2.55 -10.06
CA LYS A 115 46.27 -2.86 -11.21
C LYS A 115 45.61 -3.88 -12.15
N ASN A 116 44.93 -4.87 -11.60
CA ASN A 116 44.31 -5.97 -12.35
C ASN A 116 42.90 -5.63 -12.87
N ALA A 117 42.29 -4.53 -12.42
CA ALA A 117 40.96 -4.13 -12.85
C ALA A 117 40.91 -3.82 -14.37
N THR A 118 39.96 -4.44 -15.06
CA THR A 118 39.70 -4.27 -16.50
C THR A 118 38.45 -3.45 -16.80
N HIS A 119 37.49 -3.42 -15.87
CA HIS A 119 36.20 -2.75 -15.99
C HIS A 119 36.00 -1.75 -14.85
N CYS A 120 35.22 -0.71 -15.10
CA CYS A 120 34.80 0.28 -14.13
C CYS A 120 33.82 -0.35 -13.15
N HIS A 121 34.04 -0.19 -11.84
CA HIS A 121 33.14 -0.76 -10.83
C HIS A 121 31.76 -0.08 -10.78
N ILE A 122 31.64 1.15 -11.31
CA ILE A 122 30.43 1.97 -11.25
C ILE A 122 29.49 1.68 -12.42
N CYS A 123 30.00 1.74 -13.66
CA CYS A 123 29.21 1.60 -14.87
C CYS A 123 29.42 0.25 -15.58
N GLU A 124 30.30 -0.60 -15.04
CA GLU A 124 30.62 -1.94 -15.54
C GLU A 124 31.23 -1.99 -16.96
N LYS A 125 31.54 -0.84 -17.57
CA LYS A 125 32.17 -0.75 -18.91
C LYS A 125 33.71 -0.87 -18.84
N PRO A 126 34.39 -1.32 -19.91
CA PRO A 126 35.86 -1.43 -19.95
C PRO A 126 36.56 -0.10 -19.66
N LEU A 127 37.68 -0.14 -18.91
CA LEU A 127 38.44 1.07 -18.51
C LEU A 127 39.27 1.66 -19.65
N LEU A 128 39.81 0.82 -20.54
CA LEU A 128 40.59 1.21 -21.75
C LEU A 128 41.71 2.25 -21.50
N GLY A 129 42.24 2.32 -20.28
CA GLY A 129 43.30 3.27 -19.88
C GLY A 129 42.82 4.46 -19.03
N ASP A 130 41.53 4.79 -19.04
CA ASP A 130 40.94 5.75 -18.10
C ASP A 130 40.62 5.04 -16.79
N ARG A 131 41.52 5.19 -15.81
CA ARG A 131 41.49 4.45 -14.56
C ARG A 131 41.96 5.31 -13.39
N VAL A 132 41.00 5.67 -12.55
CA VAL A 132 41.20 6.40 -11.29
C VAL A 132 40.75 5.55 -10.10
N ARG A 133 41.23 5.91 -8.90
CA ARG A 133 40.91 5.21 -7.65
C ARG A 133 39.71 5.86 -7.00
N ASP A 134 38.56 5.18 -7.02
CA ASP A 134 37.37 5.61 -6.28
C ASP A 134 37.44 5.09 -4.83
N HIS A 135 37.00 5.93 -3.89
CA HIS A 135 37.00 5.60 -2.47
C HIS A 135 35.83 6.28 -1.76
N ASP A 136 35.47 5.72 -0.62
CA ASP A 136 34.49 6.32 0.27
C ASP A 136 35.08 7.55 0.97
N HIS A 137 34.46 8.72 0.80
CA HIS A 137 34.92 9.96 1.46
C HIS A 137 34.69 9.97 2.97
N LEU A 138 33.84 9.08 3.52
CA LEU A 138 33.58 8.98 4.95
C LEU A 138 34.52 8.02 5.67
N THR A 139 34.89 6.90 5.03
CA THR A 139 35.73 5.86 5.65
C THR A 139 37.14 5.78 5.06
N GLY A 140 37.41 6.50 3.98
CA GLY A 140 38.65 6.37 3.20
C GLY A 140 38.77 5.03 2.45
N SER A 141 37.79 4.14 2.53
CA SER A 141 37.90 2.78 1.99
C SER A 141 37.85 2.78 0.47
N TYR A 142 38.82 2.11 -0.15
CA TYR A 142 38.86 1.94 -1.61
C TYR A 142 37.66 1.12 -2.09
N ARG A 143 36.93 1.63 -3.09
CA ARG A 143 35.74 0.97 -3.66
C ARG A 143 36.09 0.22 -4.94
N GLY A 144 36.94 0.80 -5.79
CA GLY A 144 37.33 0.15 -7.04
C GLY A 144 37.99 1.09 -8.04
N ALA A 145 38.35 0.51 -9.18
CA ALA A 145 38.82 1.27 -10.33
C ALA A 145 37.61 1.83 -11.09
N ALA A 146 37.67 3.10 -11.44
CA ALA A 146 36.60 3.78 -12.16
C ALA A 146 37.13 4.64 -13.30
N HIS A 147 36.27 4.98 -14.26
CA HIS A 147 36.52 6.09 -15.19
C HIS A 147 36.57 7.41 -14.42
N ASN A 148 37.37 8.37 -14.89
CA ASN A 148 37.49 9.68 -14.23
C ASN A 148 36.13 10.38 -14.08
N ILE A 149 35.30 10.33 -15.13
CA ILE A 149 33.97 10.96 -15.10
C ILE A 149 32.99 10.23 -14.18
N CYS A 150 33.04 8.89 -14.14
CA CYS A 150 32.23 8.11 -13.21
C CYS A 150 32.60 8.45 -11.76
N ASN A 151 33.89 8.50 -11.45
CA ASN A 151 34.40 8.87 -10.12
C ASN A 151 33.97 10.27 -9.67
N ILE A 152 34.10 11.28 -10.54
CA ILE A 152 33.71 12.67 -10.22
C ILE A 152 32.21 12.78 -9.95
N ASN A 153 31.40 12.02 -10.69
CA ASN A 153 29.94 12.06 -10.54
C ASN A 153 29.42 11.18 -9.41
N TYR A 154 30.19 10.18 -8.95
CA TYR A 154 29.79 9.21 -7.94
C TYR A 154 29.99 9.75 -6.52
N THR A 155 29.31 10.85 -6.22
CA THR A 155 29.41 11.56 -4.93
C THR A 155 28.30 11.16 -3.97
N LEU A 156 28.60 11.18 -2.67
CA LEU A 156 27.60 11.01 -1.61
C LEU A 156 26.49 12.07 -1.69
N ALA A 157 25.26 11.65 -1.46
CA ALA A 157 24.12 12.54 -1.38
C ALA A 157 24.28 13.50 -0.17
N LYS A 158 24.08 14.80 -0.41
CA LYS A 158 24.08 15.84 0.63
C LYS A 158 22.70 16.11 1.23
N HIS A 159 21.67 15.46 0.69
CA HIS A 159 20.32 15.50 1.22
C HIS A 159 20.20 14.55 2.41
N ILE A 160 19.65 15.03 3.53
CA ILE A 160 19.45 14.27 4.76
C ILE A 160 17.95 14.00 4.92
N PRO A 161 17.46 12.77 4.68
CA PRO A 161 16.06 12.45 4.87
C PRO A 161 15.67 12.53 6.35
N VAL A 162 14.57 13.24 6.61
CA VAL A 162 13.84 13.20 7.88
C VAL A 162 12.59 12.36 7.69
N VAL A 163 12.61 11.16 8.25
CA VAL A 163 11.54 10.19 8.15
C VAL A 163 10.63 10.33 9.36
N ILE A 164 9.43 10.82 9.12
CA ILE A 164 8.30 10.80 10.06
C ILE A 164 7.34 9.70 9.58
N HIS A 165 6.72 8.97 10.50
CA HIS A 165 5.89 7.80 10.20
C HIS A 165 4.95 7.98 8.99
N ASN A 166 4.83 6.91 8.18
CA ASN A 166 4.11 6.76 6.89
C ASN A 166 4.93 7.00 5.62
N LEU A 167 5.94 6.14 5.40
CA LEU A 167 6.64 6.04 4.12
C LEU A 167 5.66 5.81 2.95
N ARG A 168 5.78 6.63 1.90
CA ARG A 168 5.22 6.30 0.58
C ARG A 168 6.26 5.46 -0.16
N GLY A 169 5.99 4.17 -0.31
CA GLY A 169 6.88 3.21 -0.96
C GLY A 169 7.05 3.42 -2.48
N PRO A 170 7.89 2.60 -3.13
CA PRO A 170 8.20 2.72 -4.56
C PRO A 170 6.98 2.38 -5.43
N ILE A 171 6.33 3.41 -5.97
CA ILE A 171 5.07 3.32 -6.73
C ILE A 171 5.21 2.42 -7.97
N TYR A 172 6.34 2.47 -8.68
CA TYR A 172 6.54 1.75 -9.95
C TYR A 172 6.63 0.23 -9.79
N ILE A 173 7.30 -0.24 -8.73
CA ILE A 173 7.37 -1.67 -8.41
C ILE A 173 5.97 -2.16 -8.03
N GLY A 174 5.26 -1.39 -7.19
CA GLY A 174 3.87 -1.69 -6.82
C GLY A 174 2.95 -1.77 -8.04
N PHE A 175 3.06 -0.84 -8.98
CA PHE A 175 2.29 -0.85 -10.23
C PHE A 175 2.55 -2.12 -11.06
N SER A 176 3.83 -2.47 -11.25
CA SER A 176 4.22 -3.65 -12.05
C SER A 176 3.70 -4.95 -11.43
N ILE A 177 3.80 -5.08 -10.10
CA ILE A 177 3.26 -6.24 -9.36
C ILE A 177 1.73 -6.32 -9.51
N LEU A 178 1.03 -5.20 -9.42
CA LEU A 178 -0.43 -5.14 -9.56
C LEU A 178 -0.90 -5.49 -10.99
N ASP A 179 -0.14 -5.14 -12.03
CA ASP A 179 -0.49 -5.52 -13.39
C ASP A 179 -0.25 -7.01 -13.64
N ILE A 180 0.83 -7.57 -13.11
CA ILE A 180 1.09 -9.02 -13.16
C ILE A 180 0.02 -9.80 -12.39
N SER A 181 -0.42 -9.32 -11.23
CA SER A 181 -1.45 -10.02 -10.44
C SER A 181 -2.81 -10.06 -11.16
N LYS A 182 -3.17 -9.04 -11.94
CA LYS A 182 -4.39 -9.05 -12.76
C LYS A 182 -4.39 -10.19 -13.79
N ILE A 183 -3.23 -10.56 -14.33
CA ILE A 183 -3.11 -11.66 -15.30
C ILE A 183 -3.57 -12.98 -14.65
N LEU A 184 -3.21 -13.23 -13.38
CA LEU A 184 -3.65 -14.42 -12.65
C LEU A 184 -5.18 -14.44 -12.50
N MET A 185 -5.77 -13.31 -12.13
CA MET A 185 -7.22 -13.15 -11.98
C MET A 185 -7.96 -13.33 -13.31
N TYR A 186 -7.43 -12.76 -14.40
CA TYR A 186 -8.01 -12.91 -15.73
C TYR A 186 -7.88 -14.32 -16.27
N ASN A 187 -6.74 -15.00 -16.05
CA ASN A 187 -6.59 -16.39 -16.45
C ASN A 187 -7.59 -17.28 -15.72
N PHE A 188 -7.75 -17.11 -14.40
CA PHE A 188 -8.76 -17.88 -13.67
C PHE A 188 -10.20 -17.59 -14.15
N HIS A 189 -10.52 -16.33 -14.46
CA HIS A 189 -11.84 -15.97 -14.96
C HIS A 189 -12.12 -16.50 -16.38
N TYR A 190 -11.27 -16.17 -17.35
CA TYR A 190 -11.50 -16.45 -18.77
C TYR A 190 -11.15 -17.89 -19.14
N GLU A 191 -9.98 -18.38 -18.72
CA GLU A 191 -9.48 -19.70 -19.14
C GLU A 191 -10.09 -20.85 -18.34
N TYR A 192 -10.45 -20.62 -17.07
CA TYR A 192 -11.06 -21.65 -16.22
C TYR A 192 -12.58 -21.46 -16.06
N ILE A 193 -13.04 -20.42 -15.37
CA ILE A 193 -14.47 -20.26 -15.04
C ILE A 193 -15.36 -20.15 -16.29
N LYS A 194 -14.99 -19.27 -17.23
CA LYS A 194 -15.76 -19.06 -18.46
C LYS A 194 -15.67 -20.25 -19.41
N SER A 195 -14.54 -20.94 -19.46
CA SER A 195 -14.39 -22.18 -20.25
C SER A 195 -15.28 -23.31 -19.70
N LYS A 196 -15.28 -23.52 -18.38
CA LYS A 196 -16.02 -24.61 -17.73
C LYS A 196 -17.53 -24.39 -17.68
N TYR A 197 -17.97 -23.20 -17.27
CA TYR A 197 -19.39 -22.92 -16.99
C TYR A 197 -20.07 -22.06 -18.06
N ASN A 198 -19.30 -21.38 -18.93
CA ASN A 198 -19.81 -20.49 -19.96
C ASN A 198 -20.93 -19.53 -19.49
N THR A 199 -22.18 -19.72 -19.95
CA THR A 199 -23.34 -18.90 -19.58
C THR A 199 -23.93 -19.24 -18.22
N ASN A 200 -23.56 -20.41 -17.66
CA ASN A 200 -24.00 -20.85 -16.34
C ASN A 200 -23.18 -20.24 -15.20
N ALA A 201 -22.14 -19.45 -15.51
CA ALA A 201 -21.44 -18.62 -14.53
C ALA A 201 -21.65 -17.14 -14.83
N LYS A 202 -22.15 -16.43 -13.81
CA LYS A 202 -22.30 -14.98 -13.82
C LYS A 202 -21.39 -14.37 -12.75
N LEU A 203 -20.48 -13.50 -13.17
CA LEU A 203 -19.63 -12.74 -12.26
C LEU A 203 -20.47 -11.67 -11.56
N LEU A 204 -20.59 -11.76 -10.23
CA LEU A 204 -21.34 -10.84 -9.39
C LEU A 204 -20.50 -9.63 -9.00
N PHE A 205 -19.26 -9.84 -8.56
CA PHE A 205 -18.29 -8.78 -8.33
C PHE A 205 -16.84 -9.27 -8.45
N THR A 206 -15.93 -8.29 -8.54
CA THR A 206 -14.49 -8.48 -8.36
C THR A 206 -13.94 -7.35 -7.49
N ASP A 207 -13.04 -7.67 -6.57
CA ASP A 207 -12.24 -6.69 -5.84
C ASP A 207 -10.80 -7.19 -5.69
N THR A 208 -9.86 -6.59 -6.44
CA THR A 208 -8.42 -6.84 -6.40
C THR A 208 -8.02 -8.30 -6.66
N ASP A 209 -8.19 -9.17 -5.67
CA ASP A 209 -7.83 -10.59 -5.63
C ASP A 209 -9.03 -11.52 -5.36
N SER A 210 -10.25 -10.99 -5.22
CA SER A 210 -11.47 -11.79 -5.04
C SER A 210 -12.39 -11.76 -6.26
N LEU A 211 -13.04 -12.90 -6.52
CA LEU A 211 -14.07 -13.09 -7.55
C LEU A 211 -15.28 -13.77 -6.91
N CYS A 212 -16.47 -13.22 -7.11
CA CYS A 212 -17.71 -13.85 -6.64
C CYS A 212 -18.60 -14.18 -7.83
N TYR A 213 -19.08 -15.42 -7.85
CA TYR A 213 -19.85 -15.97 -8.95
C TYR A 213 -21.20 -16.50 -8.47
N GLU A 214 -22.22 -16.30 -9.30
CA GLU A 214 -23.42 -17.13 -9.32
C GLU A 214 -23.17 -18.23 -10.36
N ILE A 215 -23.09 -19.49 -9.90
CA ILE A 215 -22.82 -20.66 -10.75
C ILE A 215 -24.01 -21.61 -10.71
N VAL A 216 -24.50 -22.01 -11.87
CA VAL A 216 -25.53 -23.04 -12.03
C VAL A 216 -24.84 -24.34 -12.44
N THR A 217 -24.80 -25.30 -11.52
CA THR A 217 -24.25 -26.65 -11.72
C THR A 217 -25.02 -27.65 -10.84
N GLN A 218 -24.77 -28.95 -11.02
CA GLN A 218 -25.36 -29.99 -10.18
C GLN A 218 -24.78 -29.93 -8.75
N ASP A 219 -23.45 -29.90 -8.63
CA ASP A 219 -22.74 -29.71 -7.37
C ASP A 219 -21.39 -29.03 -7.62
N VAL A 220 -21.20 -27.84 -7.04
CA VAL A 220 -19.98 -27.04 -7.20
C VAL A 220 -18.78 -27.69 -6.51
N TYR A 221 -18.99 -28.45 -5.44
CA TYR A 221 -17.93 -29.13 -4.71
C TYR A 221 -17.42 -30.35 -5.47
N GLU A 222 -18.30 -31.12 -6.13
CA GLU A 222 -17.86 -32.18 -7.06
C GLU A 222 -17.06 -31.60 -8.24
N ASP A 223 -17.45 -30.42 -8.73
CA ASP A 223 -16.72 -29.72 -9.77
C ASP A 223 -15.35 -29.24 -9.28
N MET A 224 -15.24 -28.75 -8.04
CA MET A 224 -13.98 -28.35 -7.42
C MET A 224 -13.08 -29.55 -7.12
N GLU A 225 -13.63 -30.71 -6.76
CA GLU A 225 -12.87 -31.94 -6.49
C GLU A 225 -11.99 -32.34 -7.68
N LYS A 226 -12.57 -32.31 -8.88
CA LYS A 226 -11.89 -32.63 -10.14
C LYS A 226 -10.76 -31.65 -10.47
N ASP A 227 -10.89 -30.42 -9.99
CA ASP A 227 -10.02 -29.29 -10.29
C ASP A 227 -9.26 -28.76 -9.06
N LEU A 228 -9.06 -29.60 -8.03
CA LEU A 228 -8.43 -29.21 -6.76
C LEU A 228 -7.08 -28.52 -6.93
N HIS A 229 -6.36 -28.80 -8.01
CA HIS A 229 -5.09 -28.15 -8.34
C HIS A 229 -5.21 -26.63 -8.54
N PHE A 230 -6.40 -26.07 -8.78
CA PHE A 230 -6.62 -24.62 -8.82
C PHE A 230 -6.94 -23.99 -7.44
N PHE A 231 -7.34 -24.79 -6.46
CA PHE A 231 -7.95 -24.29 -5.22
C PHE A 231 -7.10 -24.54 -3.98
N ASP A 232 -7.16 -23.60 -3.04
CA ASP A 232 -6.72 -23.78 -1.66
C ASP A 232 -7.95 -24.06 -0.78
N THR A 233 -8.14 -25.34 -0.41
CA THR A 233 -9.23 -25.81 0.46
C THR A 233 -8.75 -26.12 1.89
N SER A 234 -7.57 -25.63 2.28
CA SER A 234 -6.97 -25.92 3.58
C SER A 234 -7.72 -25.32 4.77
N ASP A 235 -8.62 -24.37 4.52
CA ASP A 235 -9.46 -23.73 5.54
C ASP A 235 -10.86 -24.36 5.66
N TYR A 236 -11.11 -25.47 4.98
CA TYR A 236 -12.35 -26.22 5.14
C TYR A 236 -12.40 -26.92 6.51
N PRO A 237 -13.58 -27.25 7.04
CA PRO A 237 -13.69 -28.12 8.19
C PRO A 237 -12.95 -29.43 7.94
N LYS A 238 -12.20 -29.93 8.92
CA LYS A 238 -11.42 -31.18 8.77
C LYS A 238 -12.26 -32.41 8.42
N THR A 239 -13.56 -32.35 8.68
CA THR A 239 -14.54 -33.38 8.35
C THR A 239 -15.06 -33.28 6.90
N HIS A 240 -14.76 -32.19 6.20
CA HIS A 240 -15.23 -31.95 4.84
C HIS A 240 -14.42 -32.80 3.83
N PRO A 241 -15.05 -33.47 2.84
CA PRO A 241 -14.34 -34.33 1.88
C PRO A 241 -13.21 -33.65 1.12
N LEU A 242 -13.37 -32.36 0.81
CA LEU A 242 -12.38 -31.56 0.08
C LEU A 242 -11.29 -30.91 0.95
N TYR A 243 -11.29 -31.13 2.27
CA TYR A 243 -10.23 -30.57 3.13
C TYR A 243 -8.87 -31.13 2.71
N ASN A 244 -7.95 -30.24 2.32
CA ASN A 244 -6.62 -30.62 1.87
C ASN A 244 -5.60 -29.49 2.11
N GLU A 245 -4.43 -29.83 2.66
CA GLU A 245 -3.35 -28.87 2.94
C GLU A 245 -2.29 -28.77 1.83
N ILE A 246 -2.37 -29.55 0.74
CA ILE A 246 -1.39 -29.56 -0.36
C ILE A 246 -1.18 -28.16 -0.96
N ASN A 247 -2.27 -27.40 -1.14
CA ASN A 247 -2.24 -26.07 -1.76
C ASN A 247 -2.22 -24.91 -0.74
N LYS A 248 -2.04 -25.20 0.55
CA LYS A 248 -2.10 -24.21 1.63
C LYS A 248 -1.10 -23.07 1.39
N LYS A 249 -1.62 -21.86 1.13
CA LYS A 249 -0.84 -20.64 0.85
C LYS A 249 0.10 -20.73 -0.36
N VAL A 250 -0.19 -21.64 -1.30
CA VAL A 250 0.54 -21.69 -2.58
C VAL A 250 0.09 -20.53 -3.47
N LEU A 251 1.06 -19.79 -4.01
CA LEU A 251 0.78 -18.61 -4.86
C LEU A 251 -0.07 -18.98 -6.09
N GLY A 252 -1.05 -18.15 -6.38
CA GLY A 252 -1.94 -18.29 -7.55
C GLY A 252 -3.06 -19.33 -7.39
N LYS A 253 -3.19 -19.97 -6.22
CA LYS A 253 -4.34 -20.83 -5.90
C LYS A 253 -5.49 -20.00 -5.38
N MET A 254 -6.70 -20.31 -5.82
CA MET A 254 -7.91 -19.61 -5.42
C MET A 254 -8.46 -20.23 -4.14
N LYS A 255 -8.62 -19.41 -3.11
CA LYS A 255 -9.19 -19.85 -1.84
C LYS A 255 -10.70 -19.60 -1.86
N ASP A 256 -11.47 -20.56 -1.36
CA ASP A 256 -12.88 -20.33 -1.03
C ASP A 256 -12.98 -19.57 0.30
N GLU A 257 -13.42 -18.31 0.24
CA GLU A 257 -13.50 -17.40 1.39
C GLU A 257 -14.61 -17.78 2.39
N LEU A 258 -15.59 -18.58 1.99
CA LEU A 258 -16.68 -19.00 2.88
C LEU A 258 -16.42 -20.35 3.56
N SER A 259 -15.24 -20.94 3.36
CA SER A 259 -14.82 -22.19 4.04
C SER A 259 -15.87 -23.30 3.94
N SER A 260 -16.37 -23.63 2.73
CA SER A 260 -17.45 -24.60 2.47
C SER A 260 -18.88 -24.16 2.82
N SER A 261 -19.07 -22.94 3.36
CA SER A 261 -20.41 -22.39 3.55
C SER A 261 -20.96 -21.81 2.24
N LEU A 262 -22.13 -22.27 1.81
CA LEU A 262 -22.74 -21.75 0.58
C LEU A 262 -23.20 -20.30 0.75
N ALA A 263 -22.86 -19.46 -0.22
CA ALA A 263 -23.45 -18.14 -0.38
C ALA A 263 -24.92 -18.27 -0.75
N ILE A 264 -25.82 -17.73 0.07
CA ILE A 264 -27.27 -17.79 -0.14
C ILE A 264 -27.87 -16.48 -0.65
N GLU A 265 -27.21 -15.35 -0.37
CA GLU A 265 -27.71 -14.03 -0.77
C GLU A 265 -26.54 -13.07 -1.01
N PHE A 266 -26.60 -12.34 -2.12
CA PHE A 266 -25.63 -11.31 -2.47
C PHE A 266 -26.35 -10.01 -2.82
N VAL A 267 -25.85 -8.89 -2.27
CA VAL A 267 -26.34 -7.55 -2.60
C VAL A 267 -25.14 -6.66 -2.91
N GLY A 268 -25.02 -6.18 -4.14
CA GLY A 268 -23.96 -5.28 -4.59
C GLY A 268 -24.52 -4.02 -5.23
N PHE A 269 -23.99 -2.85 -4.86
CA PHE A 269 -24.40 -1.56 -5.44
C PHE A 269 -23.42 -1.05 -6.48
N LYS A 270 -22.12 -1.12 -6.15
CA LYS A 270 -21.02 -0.54 -6.93
C LYS A 270 -19.69 -1.13 -6.47
N PRO A 271 -18.56 -0.88 -7.16
CA PRO A 271 -17.27 -1.40 -6.74
C PRO A 271 -16.94 -1.08 -5.28
N LYS A 272 -16.57 -2.12 -4.52
CA LYS A 272 -16.30 -2.06 -3.08
C LYS A 272 -17.50 -1.60 -2.25
N MET A 273 -18.72 -1.92 -2.67
CA MET A 273 -19.93 -1.72 -1.87
C MET A 273 -20.91 -2.87 -2.07
N TYR A 274 -20.79 -3.89 -1.24
CA TYR A 274 -21.55 -5.13 -1.34
C TYR A 274 -21.65 -5.85 0.02
N SER A 275 -22.59 -6.78 0.11
CA SER A 275 -22.69 -7.74 1.20
C SER A 275 -23.02 -9.12 0.66
N LEU A 276 -22.35 -10.12 1.23
CA LEU A 276 -22.57 -11.54 0.99
C LEU A 276 -23.11 -12.18 2.28
N LYS A 277 -24.12 -13.02 2.17
CA LYS A 277 -24.67 -13.82 3.26
C LYS A 277 -24.47 -15.29 2.95
N SER A 278 -23.94 -16.03 3.90
CA SER A 278 -23.79 -17.48 3.81
C SER A 278 -24.88 -18.20 4.59
N ALA A 279 -25.02 -19.51 4.39
CA ALA A 279 -25.98 -20.34 5.11
C ALA A 279 -25.69 -20.41 6.62
N GLU A 280 -24.42 -20.37 7.03
CA GLU A 280 -24.00 -20.61 8.41
C GLU A 280 -23.62 -19.33 9.18
N MET A 281 -23.25 -18.25 8.47
CA MET A 281 -22.80 -16.99 9.07
C MET A 281 -23.19 -15.74 8.27
N GLU A 282 -23.22 -14.58 8.94
CA GLU A 282 -23.17 -13.30 8.23
C GLU A 282 -21.83 -13.24 7.49
N GLY A 283 -21.88 -13.29 6.15
CA GLY A 283 -20.69 -13.24 5.31
C GLY A 283 -20.10 -11.82 5.22
N GLU A 284 -19.31 -11.61 4.17
CA GLU A 284 -18.55 -10.38 3.99
C GLU A 284 -19.44 -9.14 3.81
N LYS A 285 -19.00 -8.00 4.35
CA LYS A 285 -19.64 -6.69 4.22
C LYS A 285 -18.58 -5.63 3.92
N THR A 286 -18.74 -4.94 2.81
CA THR A 286 -17.82 -3.88 2.39
C THR A 286 -18.61 -2.66 1.92
N ALA A 287 -18.23 -1.46 2.39
CA ALA A 287 -18.82 -0.19 1.94
C ALA A 287 -17.74 0.90 1.82
N LYS A 288 -17.32 1.18 0.57
CA LYS A 288 -16.23 2.11 0.27
C LYS A 288 -16.48 3.49 0.86
N GLY A 289 -15.50 3.97 1.61
CA GLY A 289 -15.55 5.29 2.24
C GLY A 289 -16.33 5.33 3.55
N VAL A 290 -16.91 4.22 4.00
CA VAL A 290 -17.51 4.07 5.32
C VAL A 290 -16.48 3.46 6.28
N SER A 291 -16.44 3.93 7.53
CA SER A 291 -15.52 3.39 8.54
C SER A 291 -15.80 1.91 8.80
N LYS A 292 -14.75 1.09 8.96
CA LYS A 292 -14.88 -0.34 9.31
C LYS A 292 -15.73 -0.56 10.56
N ILE A 293 -15.59 0.32 11.57
CA ILE A 293 -16.37 0.27 12.81
C ILE A 293 -17.87 0.43 12.54
N ILE A 294 -18.26 1.35 11.65
CA ILE A 294 -19.67 1.50 11.26
C ILE A 294 -20.16 0.23 10.57
N ILE A 295 -19.39 -0.30 9.61
CA ILE A 295 -19.78 -1.50 8.86
C ILE A 295 -19.98 -2.70 9.79
N GLN A 296 -19.09 -2.87 10.78
CA GLN A 296 -19.12 -4.04 11.67
C GLN A 296 -20.25 -3.97 12.72
N HIS A 297 -20.52 -2.78 13.26
CA HIS A 297 -21.44 -2.64 14.40
C HIS A 297 -22.82 -2.05 14.06
N GLN A 298 -22.95 -1.32 12.95
CA GLN A 298 -24.17 -0.56 12.63
C GLN A 298 -24.80 -0.96 11.28
N ILE A 299 -24.15 -1.80 10.47
CA ILE A 299 -24.67 -2.21 9.17
C ILE A 299 -24.77 -3.74 9.11
N ARG A 300 -25.95 -4.24 8.78
CA ARG A 300 -26.28 -5.66 8.57
C ARG A 300 -26.54 -5.93 7.10
N HIS A 301 -26.54 -7.22 6.70
CA HIS A 301 -26.90 -7.62 5.34
C HIS A 301 -28.31 -7.12 4.95
N PHE A 302 -29.24 -7.14 5.91
CA PHE A 302 -30.59 -6.60 5.75
C PHE A 302 -30.60 -5.13 5.31
N ASP A 303 -29.70 -4.30 5.84
CA ASP A 303 -29.63 -2.87 5.47
C ASP A 303 -29.22 -2.68 4.01
N TYR A 304 -28.39 -3.57 3.45
CA TYR A 304 -28.07 -3.56 2.02
C TYR A 304 -29.32 -3.89 1.19
N LYS A 305 -30.05 -4.93 1.57
CA LYS A 305 -31.28 -5.33 0.88
C LYS A 305 -32.33 -4.23 0.90
N GLU A 306 -32.62 -3.67 2.07
CA GLU A 306 -33.54 -2.54 2.22
C GLU A 306 -33.09 -1.32 1.43
N THR A 307 -31.79 -1.01 1.44
CA THR A 307 -31.25 0.09 0.66
C THR A 307 -31.46 -0.11 -0.85
N LEU A 308 -31.29 -1.33 -1.35
CA LEU A 308 -31.54 -1.67 -2.76
C LEU A 308 -33.02 -1.47 -3.13
N LEU A 309 -33.90 -2.09 -2.34
CA LEU A 309 -35.33 -2.19 -2.65
C LEU A 309 -36.08 -0.89 -2.38
N CYS A 310 -35.80 -0.24 -1.26
CA CYS A 310 -36.48 0.99 -0.82
C CYS A 310 -35.80 2.27 -1.36
N ARG A 311 -34.66 2.15 -2.06
CA ARG A 311 -33.87 3.27 -2.62
C ARG A 311 -33.52 4.36 -1.60
N ARG A 312 -33.34 3.98 -0.33
CA ARG A 312 -32.99 4.91 0.76
C ARG A 312 -31.49 4.96 0.97
N ARG A 313 -30.99 6.11 1.40
CA ARG A 313 -29.58 6.26 1.79
C ARG A 313 -29.47 6.05 3.29
N GLY A 314 -28.51 5.25 3.72
CA GLY A 314 -28.15 5.19 5.14
C GLY A 314 -27.33 6.41 5.55
N LEU A 315 -27.43 6.82 6.82
CA LEU A 315 -26.59 7.84 7.46
C LEU A 315 -26.00 7.25 8.74
N ALA A 316 -24.71 7.47 8.96
CA ALA A 316 -24.06 7.10 10.21
C ALA A 316 -23.14 8.23 10.71
N LYS A 317 -23.03 8.33 12.04
CA LYS A 317 -22.10 9.22 12.72
C LYS A 317 -20.83 8.45 13.11
N ALA A 318 -19.67 9.02 12.81
CA ALA A 318 -18.38 8.48 13.21
C ALA A 318 -17.39 9.61 13.53
N LYS A 319 -16.24 9.22 14.10
CA LYS A 319 -15.13 10.12 14.38
C LYS A 319 -13.94 9.76 13.49
N LYS A 320 -13.16 10.75 13.08
CA LYS A 320 -11.87 10.57 12.40
C LYS A 320 -10.90 11.67 12.83
N ILE A 321 -9.60 11.46 12.59
CA ILE A 321 -8.61 12.53 12.62
C ILE A 321 -8.60 13.18 11.23
N ALA A 322 -8.58 14.50 11.18
CA ALA A 322 -8.47 15.30 9.97
C ALA A 322 -7.44 16.42 10.17
N SER A 323 -6.94 16.98 9.07
CA SER A 323 -6.12 18.18 9.11
C SER A 323 -6.75 19.27 8.26
N HIS A 324 -6.93 20.45 8.83
CA HIS A 324 -7.41 21.65 8.15
C HIS A 324 -6.46 22.81 8.47
N ASN A 325 -5.90 23.47 7.45
CA ASN A 325 -4.94 24.56 7.61
C ASN A 325 -3.79 24.22 8.59
N HIS A 326 -3.22 23.02 8.47
CA HIS A 326 -2.16 22.49 9.33
C HIS A 326 -2.54 22.26 10.80
N ILE A 327 -3.80 22.43 11.18
CA ILE A 327 -4.32 22.05 12.49
C ILE A 327 -4.84 20.63 12.40
N VAL A 328 -4.34 19.74 13.25
CA VAL A 328 -4.81 18.36 13.35
C VAL A 328 -5.94 18.29 14.36
N GLU A 329 -7.09 17.77 13.95
CA GLU A 329 -8.32 17.77 14.73
C GLU A 329 -8.96 16.38 14.74
N THR A 330 -9.54 16.00 15.87
CA THR A 330 -10.57 14.96 15.89
C THR A 330 -11.88 15.59 15.49
N VAL A 331 -12.49 15.06 14.43
CA VAL A 331 -13.77 15.52 13.92
C VAL A 331 -14.83 14.43 14.06
N SER A 332 -16.00 14.82 14.54
CA SER A 332 -17.23 14.03 14.43
C SER A 332 -17.89 14.35 13.10
N TYR A 333 -18.22 13.34 12.32
CA TYR A 333 -18.84 13.54 11.02
C TYR A 333 -20.04 12.62 10.85
N GLN A 334 -21.04 13.13 10.13
CA GLN A 334 -22.14 12.33 9.63
C GLN A 334 -21.91 12.08 8.14
N LYS A 335 -22.00 10.81 7.74
CA LYS A 335 -21.73 10.39 6.37
C LYS A 335 -22.83 9.48 5.86
N SER A 336 -23.15 9.65 4.58
CA SER A 336 -23.94 8.66 3.85
C SER A 336 -23.21 7.32 3.81
N THR A 337 -23.88 6.26 4.26
CA THR A 337 -23.33 4.91 4.30
C THR A 337 -23.64 4.17 3.02
N LEU A 338 -24.72 3.40 3.01
CA LEU A 338 -25.18 2.63 1.87
C LEU A 338 -25.93 3.54 0.90
N SER A 339 -25.62 3.39 -0.38
CA SER A 339 -26.29 4.10 -1.46
C SER A 339 -26.30 3.22 -2.70
N PRO A 340 -27.49 2.91 -3.26
CA PRO A 340 -27.63 2.02 -4.41
C PRO A 340 -27.27 2.73 -5.72
N PHE A 341 -26.95 4.03 -5.67
CA PHE A 341 -26.58 4.80 -6.85
C PHE A 341 -25.13 4.49 -7.26
N ASP A 342 -24.97 4.02 -8.49
CA ASP A 342 -23.70 3.89 -9.19
C ASP A 342 -23.66 4.86 -10.38
N SER A 343 -22.82 5.90 -10.28
CA SER A 343 -22.66 6.88 -11.35
C SER A 343 -21.90 6.33 -12.57
N LYS A 344 -21.36 5.12 -12.51
CA LYS A 344 -20.53 4.51 -13.57
C LYS A 344 -21.28 3.50 -14.43
N ARG A 345 -22.51 3.15 -14.05
CA ARG A 345 -23.32 2.17 -14.77
C ARG A 345 -24.74 2.68 -14.99
N TYR A 346 -25.37 2.17 -16.03
CA TYR A 346 -26.77 2.39 -16.29
C TYR A 346 -27.58 1.30 -15.56
N ILE A 347 -28.50 1.71 -14.68
CA ILE A 347 -29.38 0.80 -13.93
C ILE A 347 -30.63 0.52 -14.77
N LEU A 348 -30.94 -0.76 -15.00
CA LEU A 348 -32.10 -1.19 -15.78
C LEU A 348 -33.43 -0.94 -15.06
N GLN A 349 -34.54 -1.13 -15.76
CA GLN A 349 -35.88 -0.89 -15.24
C GLN A 349 -36.23 -1.74 -14.01
N ASP A 350 -35.61 -2.92 -13.87
CA ASP A 350 -35.75 -3.77 -12.68
C ASP A 350 -35.14 -3.14 -11.41
N GLY A 351 -34.35 -2.07 -11.55
CA GLY A 351 -33.68 -1.38 -10.46
C GLY A 351 -32.52 -2.16 -9.83
N ILE A 352 -32.13 -3.29 -10.41
CA ILE A 352 -31.13 -4.22 -9.85
C ILE A 352 -30.02 -4.47 -10.87
N SER A 353 -30.38 -4.83 -12.09
CA SER A 353 -29.43 -5.14 -13.14
C SER A 353 -28.77 -3.87 -13.66
N THR A 354 -27.48 -3.95 -14.01
CA THR A 354 -26.73 -2.80 -14.51
C THR A 354 -25.94 -3.14 -15.78
N LEU A 355 -25.83 -2.15 -16.67
CA LEU A 355 -25.03 -2.21 -17.89
C LEU A 355 -23.95 -1.12 -17.88
N ALA A 356 -22.84 -1.36 -18.57
CA ALA A 356 -21.82 -0.34 -18.75
C ALA A 356 -22.33 0.71 -19.76
N TYR A 357 -22.00 1.98 -19.56
CA TYR A 357 -22.34 3.01 -20.56
C TYR A 357 -21.72 2.67 -21.92
N GLY A 358 -22.50 2.84 -22.99
CA GLY A 358 -22.11 2.44 -24.35
C GLY A 358 -22.43 0.98 -24.72
N HIS A 359 -23.05 0.20 -23.82
CA HIS A 359 -23.55 -1.12 -24.15
C HIS A 359 -24.73 -1.03 -25.13
N PHE A 360 -24.76 -1.91 -26.15
CA PHE A 360 -25.77 -1.92 -27.24
C PHE A 360 -27.26 -2.06 -26.82
N LYS A 361 -27.53 -2.25 -25.52
CA LYS A 361 -28.89 -2.43 -24.97
C LYS A 361 -29.38 -1.17 -24.23
N ILE A 362 -28.59 -0.09 -24.22
CA ILE A 362 -28.87 1.19 -23.56
C ILE A 362 -29.20 2.21 -24.63
#